data_AF-A0AAN8HJS5-F1
#
_entry.id   AF-A0AAN8HJS5-F1
#
_cell.length_a   1.000
_cell.length_b   1.000
_cell.length_c   1.000
_cell.angle_alpha   90.00
_cell.angle_beta   90.00
_cell.angle_gamma   90.00
#
_symmetry.space_group_name_H-M   'P 1'
#
loop_
_entity.id
_entity.type
_entity.pdbx_description
1 polymer ?
#
loop_
_entity_poly.entity_id
_entity_poly.type
_entity_poly.pdbx_seq_one_letter_code
_entity_poly.pdbx_strand_id
1 'polypeptide(L)'
;MSRTLWLFASCLLFLLTVGAEGKRSRERVYYVGIIEDSWDYAPSGKNLLNGQDVEKDEHASGFLKRGPHRIGSVYKKAMFRQYTDATYSVLAPRPAWLGFLGPILRAEVDEVIVVHLNNFATRSYTMHPHGVFYEKNSEGALYPDGTSNKLKEDDSVPPGGRYTYRWEVRPEFAPTDDDANCLTWVYHSHFDAPRDIASGLIGALLTCKKGILKDTNNPAQDPTKPGSVVESARNDVDQDVFLMFNVVDEKLSWYLEDNIKNLSDPAGVDQEDPDFVESNLMHGNIELSN
;
A
#
# COMPACT_ATOMS: atom_id res chain seq x y z
N MET A 1 -49.87 16.75 -54.00
CA MET A 1 -49.92 16.13 -52.66
C MET A 1 -48.71 15.20 -52.46
N SER A 2 -47.48 15.72 -52.38
CA SER A 2 -46.27 14.86 -52.29
C SER A 2 -45.06 15.54 -51.63
N ARG A 3 -45.27 16.40 -50.63
CA ARG A 3 -44.14 17.07 -49.94
C ARG A 3 -44.22 17.13 -48.42
N THR A 4 -45.19 16.48 -47.80
CA THR A 4 -45.41 16.55 -46.35
C THR A 4 -45.09 15.27 -45.57
N LEU A 5 -44.70 14.17 -46.23
CA LEU A 5 -44.41 12.89 -45.53
C LEU A 5 -42.94 12.66 -45.15
N TRP A 6 -41.98 13.44 -45.67
CA TRP A 6 -40.55 13.21 -45.40
C TRP A 6 -40.01 13.92 -44.15
N LEU A 7 -40.76 14.88 -43.59
CA LEU A 7 -40.33 15.64 -42.41
C LEU A 7 -40.66 14.96 -41.07
N PHE A 8 -41.57 13.98 -41.06
CA PHE A 8 -41.91 13.24 -39.82
C PHE A 8 -41.01 12.02 -39.56
N ALA A 9 -40.38 11.45 -40.59
CA ALA A 9 -39.47 10.31 -40.42
C ALA A 9 -38.06 10.71 -39.91
N SER A 10 -37.63 11.95 -40.16
CA SER A 10 -36.33 12.45 -39.67
C SER A 10 -36.36 12.87 -38.20
N CYS A 11 -37.52 13.30 -37.70
CA CYS A 11 -37.69 13.68 -36.28
C CYS A 11 -37.74 12.47 -35.34
N LEU A 12 -38.17 11.28 -35.80
CA LEU A 12 -38.16 10.08 -34.97
C LEU A 12 -36.78 9.40 -34.87
N LEU A 13 -35.86 9.63 -35.81
CA LEU A 13 -34.50 9.09 -35.73
C LEU A 13 -33.57 9.95 -34.85
N PHE A 14 -33.92 11.21 -34.59
CA PHE A 14 -33.15 12.10 -33.70
C PHE A 14 -33.59 12.03 -32.22
N LEU A 15 -34.63 11.27 -31.90
CA LEU A 15 -35.14 11.09 -30.53
C LEU A 15 -34.64 9.80 -29.85
N LEU A 16 -33.78 9.01 -30.49
CA LEU A 16 -33.18 7.79 -29.93
C LEU A 16 -31.70 7.90 -29.55
N THR A 17 -31.09 9.09 -29.64
CA THR A 17 -29.69 9.32 -29.24
C THR A 17 -29.55 10.21 -28.00
N VAL A 18 -30.58 10.27 -27.16
CA VAL A 18 -30.48 10.90 -25.83
C VAL A 18 -30.12 9.81 -24.82
N GLY A 19 -28.83 9.76 -24.49
CA GLY A 19 -28.38 9.30 -23.17
C GLY A 19 -28.26 7.80 -22.97
N ALA A 20 -27.48 7.11 -23.81
CA ALA A 20 -26.61 6.06 -23.26
C ALA A 20 -25.38 6.76 -22.65
N GLU A 21 -25.58 7.59 -21.63
CA GLU A 21 -24.51 7.87 -20.68
C GLU A 21 -24.28 6.56 -19.94
N GLY A 22 -23.40 5.73 -20.50
CA GLY A 22 -22.85 4.59 -19.78
C GLY A 22 -22.46 5.10 -18.40
N LYS A 23 -23.07 4.52 -17.36
CA LYS A 23 -22.89 4.92 -15.97
C LYS A 23 -21.39 5.03 -15.73
N ARG A 24 -20.87 6.26 -15.61
CA ARG A 24 -19.43 6.49 -15.51
C ARG A 24 -18.94 5.73 -14.28
N SER A 25 -18.09 4.72 -14.49
CA SER A 25 -17.46 3.95 -13.41
C SER A 25 -16.90 4.91 -12.39
N ARG A 26 -17.26 4.74 -11.11
CA ARG A 26 -16.81 5.63 -10.05
C ARG A 26 -15.30 5.46 -9.86
N GLU A 27 -14.59 6.57 -9.74
CA GLU A 27 -13.15 6.57 -9.49
C GLU A 27 -12.87 6.81 -8.01
N ARG A 28 -12.00 5.98 -7.43
CA ARG A 28 -11.47 6.13 -6.07
C ARG A 28 -10.02 6.55 -6.18
N VAL A 29 -9.78 7.84 -5.91
CA VAL A 29 -8.48 8.48 -6.11
C VAL A 29 -7.67 8.48 -4.81
N TYR A 30 -6.41 8.08 -4.90
CA TYR A 30 -5.44 8.06 -3.82
C TYR A 30 -4.16 8.79 -4.23
N TYR A 31 -3.63 9.64 -3.33
CA TYR A 31 -2.32 10.27 -3.49
C TYR A 31 -1.34 9.56 -2.56
N VAL A 32 -0.38 8.84 -3.11
CA VAL A 32 0.54 8.01 -2.34
C VAL A 32 1.97 8.45 -2.59
N GLY A 33 2.71 8.74 -1.53
CA GLY A 33 4.13 8.98 -1.57
C GLY A 33 4.91 7.73 -1.14
N ILE A 34 6.06 7.49 -1.78
CA ILE A 34 7.08 6.61 -1.23
C ILE A 34 8.06 7.48 -0.45
N ILE A 35 8.17 7.27 0.85
CA ILE A 35 9.09 8.00 1.73
C ILE A 35 10.11 7.05 2.35
N GLU A 36 11.26 7.59 2.75
CA GLU A 36 12.23 6.89 3.59
C GLU A 36 12.14 7.41 5.02
N ASP A 37 12.01 6.53 5.99
CA ASP A 37 11.98 6.89 7.41
C ASP A 37 12.47 5.72 8.28
N SER A 38 12.72 5.99 9.56
CA SER A 38 13.09 4.95 10.54
C SER A 38 11.84 4.25 11.08
N TRP A 39 11.86 2.93 11.07
CA TRP A 39 10.84 2.08 11.65
C TRP A 39 11.40 1.35 12.87
N ASP A 40 10.75 1.52 14.02
CA ASP A 40 11.07 0.80 15.25
C ASP A 40 10.12 -0.40 15.41
N TYR A 41 10.68 -1.60 15.38
CA TYR A 41 9.92 -2.84 15.56
C TYR A 41 9.41 -3.03 17.00
N ALA A 42 9.99 -2.32 17.98
CA ALA A 42 9.62 -2.44 19.39
C ALA A 42 9.67 -1.08 20.11
N PRO A 43 8.78 -0.13 19.76
CA PRO A 43 8.82 1.25 20.27
C PRO A 43 8.64 1.36 21.79
N SER A 44 8.06 0.34 22.44
CA SER A 44 7.94 0.29 23.90
C SER A 44 9.27 -0.01 24.61
N GLY A 45 10.26 -0.56 23.89
CA GLY A 45 11.50 -1.10 24.46
C GLY A 45 11.29 -2.30 25.40
N LYS A 46 10.09 -2.90 25.41
CA LYS A 46 9.69 -3.95 26.34
C LYS A 46 8.96 -5.09 25.65
N ASN A 47 9.15 -6.30 26.16
CA ASN A 47 8.25 -7.40 25.87
C ASN A 47 6.94 -7.17 26.63
N LEU A 48 5.87 -6.82 25.91
CA LEU A 48 4.59 -6.46 26.50
C LEU A 48 3.84 -7.64 27.15
N LEU A 49 4.23 -8.88 26.83
CA LEU A 49 3.61 -10.08 27.41
C LEU A 49 4.06 -10.34 28.86
N ASN A 50 5.34 -10.08 29.16
CA ASN A 50 5.93 -10.33 30.48
C ASN A 50 6.37 -9.04 31.19
N GLY A 51 6.31 -7.88 30.53
CA GLY A 51 6.68 -6.57 31.04
C GLY A 51 8.19 -6.33 31.18
N GLN A 52 9.04 -7.25 30.71
CA GLN A 52 10.48 -7.14 30.82
C GLN A 52 11.05 -6.18 29.77
N ASP A 53 12.12 -5.47 30.14
CA ASP A 53 12.91 -4.69 29.18
C ASP A 53 13.53 -5.64 28.16
N VAL A 54 13.51 -5.25 26.87
CA VAL A 54 14.08 -6.04 25.77
C VAL A 54 15.51 -6.49 26.05
N GLU A 55 16.32 -5.62 26.67
CA GLU A 55 17.71 -5.90 27.04
C GLU A 55 17.91 -7.04 28.04
N LYS A 56 16.86 -7.37 28.81
CA LYS A 56 16.87 -8.40 29.86
C LYS A 56 16.12 -9.67 29.45
N ASP A 57 15.37 -9.63 28.36
CA ASP A 57 14.64 -10.77 27.82
C ASP A 57 15.54 -11.54 26.85
N GLU A 58 15.87 -12.79 27.18
CA GLU A 58 16.80 -13.62 26.40
C GLU A 58 16.35 -13.85 24.96
N HIS A 59 15.04 -13.89 24.71
CA HIS A 59 14.50 -14.09 23.37
C HIS A 59 14.45 -12.77 22.59
N ALA A 60 13.92 -11.71 23.20
CA ALA A 60 13.76 -10.42 22.54
C ALA A 60 15.12 -9.75 22.25
N SER A 61 16.10 -9.92 23.15
CA SER A 61 17.45 -9.36 22.98
C SER A 61 18.24 -9.99 21.84
N GLY A 62 17.86 -11.16 21.32
CA GLY A 62 18.46 -11.73 20.12
C GLY A 62 18.28 -10.84 18.89
N PHE A 63 17.11 -10.20 18.78
CA PHE A 63 16.70 -9.41 17.61
C PHE A 63 16.81 -7.90 17.85
N LEU A 64 16.37 -7.44 19.02
CA LEU A 64 16.08 -6.02 19.23
C LEU A 64 17.22 -5.25 19.92
N LYS A 65 18.18 -5.96 20.53
CA LYS A 65 19.29 -5.34 21.26
C LYS A 65 20.35 -4.80 20.32
N ARG A 66 20.53 -3.48 20.38
CA ARG A 66 21.58 -2.76 19.65
C ARG A 66 22.96 -3.05 20.24
N GLY A 67 23.97 -3.16 19.37
CA GLY A 67 25.36 -3.38 19.77
C GLY A 67 26.35 -2.84 18.73
N PRO A 68 27.66 -3.03 18.92
CA PRO A 68 28.67 -2.57 17.96
C PRO A 68 28.49 -3.15 16.56
N HIS A 69 28.05 -4.41 16.49
CA HIS A 69 27.83 -5.16 15.24
C HIS A 69 26.35 -5.54 15.03
N ARG A 70 25.41 -4.97 15.81
CA ARG A 70 23.98 -5.30 15.74
C ARG A 70 23.11 -4.07 15.65
N ILE A 71 22.23 -4.04 14.65
CA ILE A 71 21.37 -2.88 14.33
C ILE A 71 20.37 -2.60 15.47
N GLY A 72 19.78 -3.64 16.05
CA GLY A 72 18.77 -3.53 17.11
C GLY A 72 17.37 -3.36 16.51
N SER A 73 16.46 -2.64 17.18
CA SER A 73 15.05 -2.59 16.77
C SER A 73 14.69 -1.58 15.68
N VAL A 74 15.61 -0.68 15.31
CA VAL A 74 15.30 0.47 14.44
C VAL A 74 16.01 0.36 13.10
N TYR A 75 15.24 0.32 12.01
CA TYR A 75 15.73 0.21 10.64
C TYR A 75 15.21 1.34 9.78
N LYS A 76 16.06 1.91 8.92
CA LYS A 76 15.64 2.74 7.80
C LYS A 76 14.87 1.87 6.79
N LYS A 77 13.69 2.33 6.38
CA LYS A 77 12.77 1.63 5.46
C LYS A 77 12.23 2.60 4.41
N ALA A 78 11.77 2.05 3.28
CA ALA A 78 10.89 2.75 2.34
C ALA A 78 9.44 2.36 2.60
N MET A 79 8.55 3.34 2.69
CA MET A 79 7.16 3.10 3.08
C MET A 79 6.19 3.90 2.21
N PHE A 80 5.06 3.28 1.87
CA PHE A 80 3.94 3.99 1.27
C PHE A 80 3.21 4.82 2.31
N ARG A 81 2.92 6.08 1.97
CA ARG A 81 2.17 7.01 2.81
C ARG A 81 1.14 7.77 1.98
N GLN A 82 -0.10 7.83 2.47
CA GLN A 82 -1.16 8.57 1.79
C GLN A 82 -1.10 10.05 2.16
N TYR A 83 -1.38 10.89 1.17
CA TYR A 83 -1.56 12.32 1.29
C TYR A 83 -3.00 12.69 0.97
N THR A 84 -3.43 13.86 1.45
CA THR A 84 -4.80 14.35 1.24
C THR A 84 -5.10 14.71 -0.21
N ASP A 85 -4.08 15.15 -0.96
CA ASP A 85 -4.22 15.68 -2.31
C ASP A 85 -2.89 15.68 -3.10
N ALA A 86 -2.96 16.18 -4.33
CA ALA A 86 -1.85 16.24 -5.29
C ALA A 86 -0.68 17.15 -4.88
N THR A 87 -0.80 17.94 -3.81
CA THR A 87 0.31 18.77 -3.30
C THR A 87 1.33 17.95 -2.52
N TYR A 88 0.94 16.78 -2.01
CA TYR A 88 1.76 15.93 -1.14
C TYR A 88 2.31 16.69 0.09
N SER A 89 1.53 17.64 0.62
CA SER A 89 1.93 18.47 1.76
C SER A 89 1.41 17.95 3.11
N VAL A 90 0.21 17.35 3.12
CA VAL A 90 -0.45 16.86 4.34
C VAL A 90 -0.69 15.35 4.23
N LEU A 91 -0.18 14.60 5.21
CA LEU A 91 -0.45 13.17 5.34
C LEU A 91 -1.92 12.93 5.69
N ALA A 92 -2.52 11.93 5.04
CA ALA A 92 -3.86 11.48 5.40
C ALA A 92 -3.84 10.74 6.75
N PRO A 93 -4.92 10.81 7.56
CA PRO A 93 -5.04 10.04 8.78
C PRO A 93 -4.84 8.54 8.54
N ARG A 94 -4.13 7.88 9.45
CA ARG A 94 -3.94 6.43 9.44
C ARG A 94 -4.10 5.85 10.84
N PRO A 95 -4.65 4.63 10.99
CA PRO A 95 -4.65 3.96 12.26
C PRO A 95 -3.24 3.57 12.69
N ALA A 96 -2.95 3.66 13.99
CA ALA A 96 -1.64 3.31 14.54
C ALA A 96 -1.30 1.82 14.34
N TRP A 97 -2.29 0.94 14.43
CA TRP A 97 -2.13 -0.51 14.27
C TRP A 97 -1.65 -0.93 12.88
N LEU A 98 -1.79 -0.08 11.85
CA LEU A 98 -1.35 -0.36 10.48
C LEU A 98 0.19 -0.41 10.35
N GLY A 99 0.91 0.02 11.41
CA GLY A 99 2.36 -0.01 11.51
C GLY A 99 3.08 0.60 10.32
N PHE A 100 3.94 -0.15 9.62
CA PHE A 100 4.61 0.36 8.41
C PHE A 100 3.82 0.17 7.11
N LEU A 101 2.76 -0.65 7.09
CA LEU A 101 1.98 -0.92 5.89
C LEU A 101 1.51 0.38 5.24
N GLY A 102 1.46 0.33 3.90
CA GLY A 102 0.87 1.38 3.09
C GLY A 102 -0.60 1.63 3.42
N PRO A 103 -1.17 2.75 2.92
CA PRO A 103 -2.60 3.03 3.08
C PRO A 103 -3.46 1.89 2.54
N ILE A 104 -4.60 1.64 3.17
CA ILE A 104 -5.52 0.61 2.72
C ILE A 104 -6.31 1.15 1.52
N LEU A 105 -6.06 0.59 0.35
CA LEU A 105 -6.77 0.94 -0.88
C LEU A 105 -8.07 0.15 -0.96
N ARG A 106 -9.18 0.79 -1.31
CA ARG A 106 -10.50 0.17 -1.37
C ARG A 106 -11.21 0.53 -2.66
N ALA A 107 -11.96 -0.42 -3.21
CA ALA A 107 -12.93 -0.20 -4.28
C ALA A 107 -14.01 -1.29 -4.32
N GLU A 108 -15.17 -0.93 -4.85
CA GLU A 108 -16.26 -1.83 -5.16
C GLU A 108 -16.16 -2.34 -6.60
N VAL A 109 -16.91 -3.39 -6.91
CA VAL A 109 -17.11 -3.88 -8.28
C VAL A 109 -17.57 -2.76 -9.21
N ASP A 110 -16.98 -2.69 -10.39
CA ASP A 110 -17.19 -1.66 -11.42
C ASP A 110 -16.73 -0.25 -11.01
N GLU A 111 -15.78 -0.16 -10.08
CA GLU A 111 -15.05 1.07 -9.78
C GLU A 111 -13.59 0.98 -10.26
N VAL A 112 -12.95 2.15 -10.38
CA VAL A 112 -11.53 2.26 -10.73
C VAL A 112 -10.75 2.86 -9.57
N ILE A 113 -9.71 2.16 -9.13
CA ILE A 113 -8.70 2.69 -8.21
C ILE A 113 -7.72 3.50 -9.04
N VAL A 114 -7.53 4.76 -8.68
CA VAL A 114 -6.55 5.66 -9.32
C VAL A 114 -5.52 6.06 -8.28
N VAL A 115 -4.28 5.61 -8.47
CA VAL A 115 -3.20 5.93 -7.55
C VAL A 115 -2.22 6.89 -8.20
N HIS A 116 -2.19 8.12 -7.72
CA HIS A 116 -1.14 9.08 -8.04
C HIS A 116 0.04 8.82 -7.11
N LEU A 117 1.06 8.14 -7.64
CA LEU A 117 2.30 7.86 -6.94
C LEU A 117 3.29 9.02 -7.10
N ASN A 118 3.98 9.37 -6.03
CA ASN A 118 5.13 10.27 -6.03
C ASN A 118 6.28 9.64 -5.25
N ASN A 119 7.42 9.44 -5.90
CA ASN A 119 8.56 8.77 -5.29
C ASN A 119 9.52 9.79 -4.64
N PHE A 120 9.46 9.91 -3.32
CA PHE A 120 10.38 10.75 -2.55
C PHE A 120 11.61 9.98 -2.03
N ALA A 121 11.69 8.67 -2.27
CA ALA A 121 12.84 7.86 -1.90
C ALA A 121 14.04 8.09 -2.83
N THR A 122 15.18 7.54 -2.42
CA THR A 122 16.46 7.67 -3.13
C THR A 122 16.67 6.64 -4.22
N ARG A 123 15.70 5.75 -4.45
CA ARG A 123 15.76 4.65 -5.42
C ARG A 123 14.50 4.59 -6.28
N SER A 124 14.61 3.96 -7.45
CA SER A 124 13.43 3.63 -8.26
C SER A 124 12.59 2.57 -7.56
N TYR A 125 11.27 2.78 -7.57
CA TYR A 125 10.28 1.85 -7.03
C TYR A 125 9.01 1.91 -7.90
N THR A 126 8.03 1.07 -7.61
CA THR A 126 6.75 1.00 -8.33
C THR A 126 5.58 0.74 -7.39
N MET A 127 4.38 0.54 -7.96
CA MET A 127 3.25 -0.08 -7.28
C MET A 127 2.61 -1.12 -8.20
N HIS A 128 2.53 -2.36 -7.72
CA HIS A 128 1.92 -3.50 -8.38
C HIS A 128 0.79 -4.05 -7.52
N PRO A 129 -0.46 -4.10 -8.03
CA PRO A 129 -1.60 -4.58 -7.26
C PRO A 129 -1.86 -6.07 -7.49
N HIS A 130 -2.51 -6.70 -6.51
CA HIS A 130 -3.15 -8.01 -6.67
C HIS A 130 -4.68 -7.83 -6.62
N GLY A 131 -5.42 -8.77 -7.22
CA GLY A 131 -6.88 -8.84 -7.10
C GLY A 131 -7.68 -7.82 -7.90
N VAL A 132 -7.05 -7.12 -8.85
CA VAL A 132 -7.68 -6.12 -9.73
C VAL A 132 -7.12 -6.24 -11.14
N PHE A 133 -7.87 -5.74 -12.12
CA PHE A 133 -7.40 -5.68 -13.50
C PHE A 133 -6.56 -4.43 -13.75
N TYR A 134 -5.54 -4.56 -14.58
CA TYR A 134 -4.71 -3.44 -15.04
C TYR A 134 -4.28 -3.66 -16.50
N GLU A 135 -4.04 -2.56 -17.20
CA GLU A 135 -3.34 -2.58 -18.49
C GLU A 135 -1.81 -2.60 -18.27
N LYS A 136 -1.05 -2.89 -19.33
CA LYS A 136 0.41 -3.01 -19.28
C LYS A 136 1.15 -1.71 -18.95
N ASN A 137 0.47 -0.58 -18.88
CA ASN A 137 0.98 0.71 -18.40
C ASN A 137 0.48 1.02 -16.98
N SER A 138 -0.05 0.05 -16.26
CA SER A 138 -0.50 0.22 -14.88
C SER A 138 -0.23 -1.05 -14.07
N GLU A 139 0.69 -1.90 -14.54
CA GLU A 139 1.08 -3.12 -13.87
C GLU A 139 2.14 -2.83 -12.80
N GLY A 140 3.11 -1.98 -13.12
CA GLY A 140 4.17 -1.59 -12.19
C GLY A 140 5.14 -2.70 -11.84
N ALA A 141 5.45 -3.60 -12.78
CA ALA A 141 6.36 -4.72 -12.56
C ALA A 141 7.38 -4.83 -13.70
N LEU A 142 8.66 -4.69 -13.37
CA LEU A 142 9.72 -4.70 -14.37
C LEU A 142 10.13 -6.13 -14.74
N TYR A 143 9.72 -6.58 -15.94
CA TYR A 143 10.20 -7.84 -16.52
C TYR A 143 10.20 -7.83 -18.06
N PRO A 144 10.86 -8.80 -18.73
CA PRO A 144 10.84 -8.95 -20.19
C PRO A 144 9.47 -9.41 -20.71
N ASP A 145 8.58 -8.46 -20.92
CA ASP A 145 7.16 -8.64 -21.30
C ASP A 145 6.84 -8.22 -22.75
N GLY A 146 7.85 -7.75 -23.49
CA GLY A 146 7.71 -7.25 -24.87
C GLY A 146 7.15 -5.83 -25.00
N THR A 147 7.00 -5.08 -23.90
CA THR A 147 6.55 -3.69 -23.92
C THR A 147 7.72 -2.71 -24.04
N SER A 148 7.44 -1.45 -24.42
CA SER A 148 8.47 -0.40 -24.58
C SER A 148 7.93 1.01 -24.38
N ASN A 149 8.83 1.98 -24.20
CA ASN A 149 8.53 3.40 -24.08
C ASN A 149 7.54 3.70 -22.94
N LYS A 150 6.38 4.30 -23.26
CA LYS A 150 5.35 4.68 -22.29
C LYS A 150 4.80 3.50 -21.48
N LEU A 151 4.84 2.29 -22.03
CA LEU A 151 4.41 1.06 -21.36
C LEU A 151 5.47 0.51 -20.38
N LYS A 152 6.57 1.24 -20.17
CA LYS A 152 7.62 0.93 -19.20
C LYS A 152 7.80 2.02 -18.13
N GLU A 153 7.02 3.10 -18.22
CA GLU A 153 7.09 4.20 -17.25
C GLU A 153 6.48 3.81 -15.89
N ASP A 154 5.56 2.84 -15.86
CA ASP A 154 4.96 2.28 -14.64
C ASP A 154 5.92 1.33 -13.91
N ASP A 155 6.77 0.63 -14.66
CA ASP A 155 7.70 -0.41 -14.19
C ASP A 155 8.93 0.13 -13.45
N SER A 156 9.16 1.44 -13.47
CA SER A 156 10.27 2.06 -12.73
C SER A 156 10.03 3.56 -12.54
N VAL A 157 9.47 3.94 -11.40
CA VAL A 157 9.30 5.35 -11.03
C VAL A 157 10.58 5.86 -10.35
N PRO A 158 11.39 6.72 -10.99
CA PRO A 158 12.68 7.14 -10.45
C PRO A 158 12.53 8.06 -9.23
N PRO A 159 13.62 8.32 -8.48
CA PRO A 159 13.64 9.35 -7.43
C PRO A 159 13.13 10.70 -7.94
N GLY A 160 12.18 11.30 -7.21
CA GLY A 160 11.47 12.52 -7.61
C GLY A 160 10.44 12.33 -8.74
N GLY A 161 10.30 11.11 -9.25
CA GLY A 161 9.36 10.74 -10.29
C GLY A 161 7.92 10.61 -9.79
N ARG A 162 6.98 10.73 -10.72
CA ARG A 162 5.55 10.57 -10.46
C ARG A 162 4.94 9.66 -11.51
N TYR A 163 3.99 8.84 -11.10
CA TYR A 163 3.22 7.99 -12.01
C TYR A 163 1.76 7.91 -11.57
N THR A 164 0.85 7.62 -12.50
CA THR A 164 -0.56 7.40 -12.17
C THR A 164 -0.97 6.02 -12.63
N TYR A 165 -1.25 5.14 -11.66
CA TYR A 165 -1.76 3.80 -11.91
C TYR A 165 -3.29 3.83 -11.96
N ARG A 166 -3.87 3.04 -12.87
CA ARG A 166 -5.33 2.85 -12.96
C ARG A 166 -5.65 1.36 -12.93
N TRP A 167 -6.41 0.95 -11.92
CA TRP A 167 -6.78 -0.45 -11.70
C TRP A 167 -8.29 -0.60 -11.61
N GLU A 168 -8.84 -1.55 -12.35
CA GLU A 168 -10.28 -1.78 -12.45
C GLU A 168 -10.69 -2.98 -11.60
N VAL A 169 -11.71 -2.80 -10.75
CA VAL A 169 -12.33 -3.93 -10.06
C VAL A 169 -13.40 -4.52 -10.98
N ARG A 170 -12.98 -5.37 -11.91
CA ARG A 170 -13.92 -6.00 -12.83
C ARG A 170 -14.76 -7.08 -12.15
N PRO A 171 -15.99 -7.34 -12.60
CA PRO A 171 -16.85 -8.37 -12.03
C PRO A 171 -16.21 -9.76 -11.97
N GLU A 172 -15.31 -10.09 -12.89
CA GLU A 172 -14.64 -11.40 -12.93
C GLU A 172 -13.59 -11.59 -11.80
N PHE A 173 -13.15 -10.49 -11.18
CA PHE A 173 -12.18 -10.48 -10.08
C PHE A 173 -12.78 -10.00 -8.76
N ALA A 174 -14.10 -9.77 -8.76
CA ALA A 174 -14.84 -9.30 -7.61
C ALA A 174 -15.25 -10.46 -6.68
N PRO A 175 -15.58 -10.17 -5.40
CA PRO A 175 -16.19 -11.16 -4.52
C PRO A 175 -17.47 -11.74 -5.14
N THR A 176 -17.56 -13.06 -5.21
CA THR A 176 -18.75 -13.80 -5.67
C THR A 176 -19.86 -13.77 -4.63
N ASP A 177 -21.06 -14.26 -4.97
CA ASP A 177 -22.18 -14.30 -4.02
C ASP A 177 -21.86 -15.09 -2.75
N ASP A 178 -21.06 -16.15 -2.85
CA ASP A 178 -20.63 -17.00 -1.73
C ASP A 178 -19.46 -16.42 -0.93
N ASP A 179 -18.74 -15.43 -1.48
CA ASP A 179 -17.67 -14.73 -0.77
C ASP A 179 -18.20 -13.74 0.26
N ALA A 180 -17.33 -13.39 1.21
CA ALA A 180 -17.55 -12.24 2.08
C ALA A 180 -17.78 -10.96 1.27
N ASN A 181 -18.42 -9.97 1.88
CA ASN A 181 -18.71 -8.69 1.22
C ASN A 181 -17.47 -7.98 0.67
N CYS A 182 -16.28 -8.26 1.23
CA CYS A 182 -15.02 -7.77 0.72
C CYS A 182 -13.92 -8.83 0.81
N LEU A 183 -13.03 -8.85 -0.17
CA LEU A 183 -11.83 -9.69 -0.24
C LEU A 183 -10.57 -8.84 -0.04
N THR A 184 -9.58 -9.41 0.66
CA THR A 184 -8.30 -8.75 0.95
C THR A 184 -7.22 -9.24 -0.02
N TRP A 185 -6.54 -8.28 -0.61
CA TRP A 185 -5.41 -8.41 -1.51
C TRP A 185 -4.25 -7.54 -1.02
N VAL A 186 -3.13 -7.62 -1.72
CA VAL A 186 -1.94 -6.81 -1.43
C VAL A 186 -1.57 -5.95 -2.63
N TYR A 187 -0.83 -4.89 -2.37
CA TYR A 187 -0.04 -4.20 -3.38
C TYR A 187 1.36 -3.97 -2.82
N HIS A 188 2.36 -3.95 -3.69
CA HIS A 188 3.76 -3.75 -3.31
C HIS A 188 4.57 -3.14 -4.45
N SER A 189 5.77 -2.64 -4.18
CA SER A 189 6.71 -2.31 -5.26
C SER A 189 7.26 -3.62 -5.88
N HIS A 190 7.48 -3.58 -7.19
CA HIS A 190 7.87 -4.74 -8.00
C HIS A 190 8.99 -4.39 -9.00
N PHE A 191 9.88 -3.47 -8.61
CA PHE A 191 11.13 -3.26 -9.33
C PHE A 191 12.09 -4.43 -9.04
N ASP A 192 12.25 -4.77 -7.76
CA ASP A 192 12.82 -6.04 -7.26
C ASP A 192 11.95 -6.48 -6.08
N ALA A 193 10.87 -7.21 -6.37
CA ALA A 193 9.78 -7.40 -5.41
C ALA A 193 10.24 -7.93 -4.02
N PRO A 194 11.09 -8.97 -3.91
CA PRO A 194 11.55 -9.43 -2.60
C PRO A 194 12.28 -8.34 -1.80
N ARG A 195 13.20 -7.60 -2.42
CA ARG A 195 13.97 -6.53 -1.75
C ARG A 195 13.11 -5.31 -1.44
N ASP A 196 12.21 -4.96 -2.35
CA ASP A 196 11.29 -3.84 -2.19
C ASP A 196 10.31 -4.08 -1.02
N ILE A 197 9.77 -5.30 -0.92
CA ILE A 197 8.89 -5.71 0.18
C ILE A 197 9.67 -5.74 1.50
N ALA A 198 10.86 -6.36 1.53
CA ALA A 198 11.73 -6.37 2.72
C ALA A 198 12.07 -4.94 3.18
N SER A 199 12.27 -4.03 2.22
CA SER A 199 12.51 -2.61 2.49
C SER A 199 11.29 -1.87 3.06
N GLY A 200 10.09 -2.45 2.98
CA GLY A 200 8.86 -1.94 3.61
C GLY A 200 7.72 -1.56 2.63
N LEU A 201 7.90 -1.73 1.32
CA LEU A 201 6.95 -1.28 0.31
C LEU A 201 5.84 -2.30 0.05
N ILE A 202 4.92 -2.40 1.00
CA ILE A 202 3.75 -3.28 0.94
C ILE A 202 2.54 -2.63 1.63
N GLY A 203 1.34 -2.89 1.12
CA GLY A 203 0.08 -2.44 1.71
C GLY A 203 -1.10 -3.33 1.31
N ALA A 204 -2.25 -3.06 1.91
CA ALA A 204 -3.47 -3.85 1.70
C ALA A 204 -4.41 -3.19 0.68
N LEU A 205 -4.99 -4.01 -0.19
CA LEU A 205 -6.04 -3.62 -1.13
C LEU A 205 -7.31 -4.42 -0.81
N LEU A 206 -8.46 -3.78 -0.79
CA LEU A 206 -9.75 -4.40 -0.50
C LEU A 206 -10.69 -4.22 -1.70
N THR A 207 -11.17 -5.32 -2.27
CA THR A 207 -12.23 -5.30 -3.28
C THR A 207 -13.55 -5.72 -2.65
N CYS A 208 -14.61 -4.96 -2.87
CA CYS A 208 -15.90 -5.14 -2.21
C CYS A 208 -17.06 -5.32 -3.20
N LYS A 209 -18.13 -5.97 -2.73
CA LYS A 209 -19.45 -5.94 -3.39
C LYS A 209 -19.97 -4.51 -3.44
N LYS A 210 -20.87 -4.23 -4.39
CA LYS A 210 -21.47 -2.90 -4.55
C LYS A 210 -22.28 -2.48 -3.33
N GLY A 211 -22.18 -1.21 -2.95
CA GLY A 211 -22.92 -0.62 -1.85
C GLY A 211 -22.41 -0.99 -0.45
N ILE A 212 -21.19 -1.51 -0.33
CA ILE A 212 -20.55 -1.86 0.95
C ILE A 212 -19.62 -0.74 1.44
N LEU A 213 -19.00 0.01 0.54
CA LEU A 213 -18.12 1.12 0.87
C LEU A 213 -18.89 2.42 1.00
N LYS A 214 -18.53 3.21 2.01
CA LYS A 214 -18.98 4.60 2.14
C LYS A 214 -18.50 5.43 0.95
N ASP A 215 -19.12 6.59 0.77
CA ASP A 215 -18.81 7.45 -0.35
C ASP A 215 -17.38 8.01 -0.31
N THR A 216 -16.87 8.23 0.90
CA THR A 216 -15.49 8.63 1.13
C THR A 216 -14.64 7.41 1.47
N ASN A 217 -13.51 7.26 0.79
CA ASN A 217 -12.50 6.24 1.16
C ASN A 217 -11.74 6.57 2.43
N ASN A 218 -11.74 7.84 2.82
CA ASN A 218 -11.06 8.30 4.01
C ASN A 218 -11.94 7.95 5.20
N PRO A 219 -11.47 7.09 6.11
CA PRO A 219 -12.20 6.83 7.33
C PRO A 219 -12.27 8.12 8.14
N ALA A 220 -13.46 8.43 8.66
CA ALA A 220 -13.63 9.58 9.53
C ALA A 220 -12.90 9.31 10.84
N GLN A 221 -12.06 10.25 11.25
CA GLN A 221 -11.50 10.29 12.60
C GLN A 221 -12.17 11.47 13.31
N ASP A 222 -12.68 11.25 14.52
CA ASP A 222 -13.18 12.35 15.36
C ASP A 222 -11.97 13.07 15.96
N PRO A 223 -11.59 14.26 15.46
CA PRO A 223 -10.41 14.97 15.93
C PRO A 223 -10.57 15.44 17.38
N THR A 224 -11.79 15.41 17.94
CA THR A 224 -12.06 15.82 19.32
C THR A 224 -11.83 14.71 20.35
N LYS A 225 -11.56 13.48 19.90
CA LYS A 225 -11.33 12.32 20.76
C LYS A 225 -9.97 11.66 20.47
N PRO A 226 -8.92 12.03 21.22
CA PRO A 226 -7.64 11.32 21.19
C PRO A 226 -7.86 9.84 21.53
N GLY A 227 -7.34 8.94 20.69
CA GLY A 227 -7.58 7.50 20.83
C GLY A 227 -8.94 7.01 20.30
N SER A 228 -9.67 7.83 19.53
CA SER A 228 -10.88 7.38 18.85
C SER A 228 -10.58 6.25 17.86
N VAL A 229 -11.46 5.25 17.88
CA VAL A 229 -11.51 4.20 16.86
C VAL A 229 -11.71 4.89 15.50
N VAL A 230 -10.82 4.59 14.56
CA VAL A 230 -10.97 4.99 13.15
C VAL A 230 -12.20 4.27 12.60
N GLU A 231 -13.25 5.02 12.25
CA GLU A 231 -14.51 4.43 11.78
C GLU A 231 -14.26 3.67 10.47
N SER A 232 -14.87 2.50 10.30
CA SER A 232 -14.67 1.73 9.07
C SER A 232 -15.11 2.53 7.84
N ALA A 233 -14.36 2.39 6.75
CA ALA A 233 -14.77 2.87 5.42
C ALA A 233 -15.90 2.00 4.83
N ARG A 234 -16.21 0.86 5.45
CA ARG A 234 -17.34 -0.01 5.12
C ARG A 234 -18.57 0.39 5.93
N ASN A 235 -19.75 0.09 5.40
CA ASN A 235 -21.04 0.35 6.06
C ASN A 235 -21.64 -0.89 6.75
N ASP A 236 -21.01 -2.06 6.61
CA ASP A 236 -21.49 -3.34 7.11
C ASP A 236 -20.76 -3.83 8.38
N VAL A 237 -19.74 -3.10 8.83
CA VAL A 237 -18.94 -3.40 10.03
C VAL A 237 -18.57 -2.13 10.78
N ASP A 238 -18.36 -2.25 12.10
CA ASP A 238 -17.91 -1.13 12.93
C ASP A 238 -16.43 -0.79 12.70
N GLN A 239 -15.61 -1.82 12.47
CA GLN A 239 -14.16 -1.73 12.26
C GLN A 239 -13.68 -2.79 11.26
N ASP A 240 -12.67 -2.44 10.46
CA ASP A 240 -11.91 -3.36 9.61
C ASP A 240 -10.41 -3.24 9.90
N VAL A 241 -9.81 -4.32 10.42
CA VAL A 241 -8.40 -4.40 10.83
C VAL A 241 -7.63 -5.25 9.83
N PHE A 242 -6.39 -4.85 9.54
CA PHE A 242 -5.51 -5.54 8.60
C PHE A 242 -4.21 -5.93 9.29
N LEU A 243 -3.88 -7.21 9.21
CA LEU A 243 -2.69 -7.78 9.82
C LEU A 243 -1.83 -8.42 8.72
N MET A 244 -0.52 -8.19 8.81
CA MET A 244 0.45 -8.90 8.00
C MET A 244 1.39 -9.64 8.95
N PHE A 245 1.33 -10.96 8.89
CA PHE A 245 2.28 -11.84 9.58
C PHE A 245 3.44 -12.09 8.63
N ASN A 246 4.62 -11.59 8.98
CA ASN A 246 5.81 -11.77 8.16
C ASN A 246 7.07 -11.84 9.02
N VAL A 247 8.05 -12.60 8.55
CA VAL A 247 9.43 -12.47 9.00
C VAL A 247 10.09 -11.49 8.03
N VAL A 248 10.19 -10.23 8.46
CA VAL A 248 10.81 -9.19 7.64
C VAL A 248 12.32 -9.36 7.73
N ASP A 249 12.89 -9.93 6.67
CA ASP A 249 14.34 -10.10 6.54
C ASP A 249 14.99 -8.77 6.13
N GLU A 250 15.55 -8.06 7.11
CA GLU A 250 16.23 -6.78 6.85
C GLU A 250 17.57 -6.95 6.13
N LYS A 251 18.11 -8.17 5.98
CA LYS A 251 19.28 -8.42 5.12
C LYS A 251 18.93 -8.26 3.64
N LEU A 252 17.68 -8.54 3.26
CA LEU A 252 17.19 -8.33 1.89
C LEU A 252 16.84 -6.86 1.60
N SER A 253 16.72 -6.03 2.63
CA SER A 253 16.39 -4.61 2.50
C SER A 253 17.47 -3.87 1.70
N TRP A 254 17.04 -2.98 0.80
CA TRP A 254 17.94 -2.06 0.11
C TRP A 254 18.72 -1.15 1.08
N TYR A 255 18.21 -1.00 2.30
CA TYR A 255 18.75 -0.10 3.33
C TYR A 255 19.69 -0.79 4.32
N LEU A 256 20.04 -2.07 4.13
CA LEU A 256 20.96 -2.79 5.03
C LEU A 256 22.26 -2.00 5.27
N GLU A 257 22.93 -1.56 4.20
CA GLU A 257 24.17 -0.79 4.29
C GLU A 257 24.00 0.56 5.01
N ASP A 258 22.87 1.24 4.79
CA ASP A 258 22.55 2.49 5.49
C ASP A 258 22.38 2.24 6.99
N ASN A 259 21.76 1.11 7.35
CA ASN A 259 21.53 0.71 8.74
C ASN A 259 22.83 0.26 9.44
N ILE A 260 23.70 -0.49 8.75
CA ILE A 260 25.02 -0.89 9.26
C ILE A 260 25.89 0.35 9.53
N LYS A 261 25.92 1.33 8.61
CA LYS A 261 26.73 2.56 8.78
C LYS A 261 26.38 3.37 10.03
N ASN A 262 25.18 3.20 10.58
CA ASN A 262 24.75 3.87 11.81
C ASN A 262 25.22 3.16 13.10
N LEU A 263 25.92 2.03 12.99
CA LEU A 263 26.50 1.32 14.13
C LEU A 263 27.76 2.02 14.67
N SER A 264 28.16 1.67 15.89
CA SER A 264 29.39 2.19 16.47
C SER A 264 30.66 1.54 15.90
N ASP A 265 30.56 0.33 15.35
CA ASP A 265 31.66 -0.37 14.67
C ASP A 265 31.19 -1.05 13.37
N PRO A 266 30.84 -0.27 12.32
CA PRO A 266 30.32 -0.83 11.08
C PRO A 266 31.35 -1.68 10.31
N ALA A 267 32.65 -1.41 10.48
CA ALA A 267 33.71 -2.12 9.77
C ALA A 267 33.96 -3.54 10.29
N GLY A 268 33.53 -3.82 11.53
CA GLY A 268 33.63 -5.15 12.15
C GLY A 268 32.45 -6.08 11.86
N VAL A 269 31.43 -5.62 11.11
CA VAL A 269 30.25 -6.44 10.80
C VAL A 269 30.58 -7.48 9.73
N ASP A 270 30.40 -8.74 10.07
CA ASP A 270 30.34 -9.85 9.11
C ASP A 270 28.87 -10.11 8.75
N GLN A 271 28.49 -9.84 7.49
CA GLN A 271 27.11 -10.00 7.04
C GLN A 271 26.71 -11.46 6.80
N GLU A 272 27.69 -12.38 6.80
CA GLU A 272 27.46 -13.82 6.68
C GLU A 272 27.52 -14.54 8.03
N ASP A 273 27.83 -13.83 9.11
CA ASP A 273 27.74 -14.36 10.47
C ASP A 273 26.30 -14.79 10.79
N PRO A 274 26.05 -16.04 11.20
CA PRO A 274 24.70 -16.53 11.47
C PRO A 274 23.96 -15.71 12.54
N ASP A 275 24.66 -15.21 13.56
CA ASP A 275 24.04 -14.40 14.62
C ASP A 275 23.63 -13.02 14.08
N PHE A 276 24.46 -12.41 13.22
CA PHE A 276 24.08 -11.20 12.50
C PHE A 276 22.86 -11.44 11.60
N VAL A 277 22.87 -12.51 10.80
CA VAL A 277 21.75 -12.85 9.91
C VAL A 277 20.45 -13.02 10.71
N GLU A 278 20.47 -13.85 11.76
CA GLU A 278 19.30 -14.12 12.60
C GLU A 278 18.80 -12.85 13.29
N SER A 279 19.71 -12.00 13.80
CA SER A 279 19.32 -10.76 14.49
C SER A 279 18.56 -9.76 13.59
N ASN A 280 18.66 -9.90 12.28
CA ASN A 280 17.98 -9.05 11.29
C ASN A 280 16.67 -9.67 10.75
N LEU A 281 16.26 -10.84 11.26
CA LEU A 281 14.97 -11.46 10.95
C LEU A 281 13.90 -10.95 11.93
N MET A 282 13.16 -9.93 11.50
CA MET A 282 12.13 -9.30 12.34
C MET A 282 10.81 -10.06 12.23
N HIS A 283 10.57 -10.91 13.22
CA HIS A 283 9.34 -11.68 13.39
C HIS A 283 8.22 -10.76 13.89
N GLY A 284 7.58 -10.05 12.98
CA GLY A 284 6.55 -9.07 13.28
C GLY A 284 5.15 -9.58 12.94
N ASN A 285 4.22 -9.38 13.87
CA ASN A 285 2.87 -9.00 13.48
C ASN A 285 2.90 -7.48 13.29
N ILE A 286 2.36 -6.96 12.19
CA ILE A 286 2.07 -5.52 12.10
C ILE A 286 0.82 -5.26 12.91
N GLU A 287 1.00 -5.33 14.23
CA GLU A 287 0.13 -4.84 15.29
C GLU A 287 0.94 -4.95 16.58
N LEU A 288 1.67 -3.90 16.94
CA LEU A 288 2.01 -3.60 18.34
C LEU A 288 2.20 -2.08 18.46
N SER A 289 1.09 -1.34 18.38
CA SER A 289 1.00 0.01 18.91
C SER A 289 -0.20 0.13 19.84
N ASN A 290 0.04 -0.22 21.10
CA ASN A 290 -0.29 0.58 22.28
C ASN A 290 0.33 -0.05 23.54
#